data_AF-A0A1Y2VFT3-F1
#
_entry.id   AF-A0A1Y2VFT3-F1
#
_cell.length_a   1.000
_cell.length_b   1.000
_cell.length_c   1.000
_cell.angle_alpha   90.00
_cell.angle_beta   90.00
_cell.angle_gamma   90.00
#
_symmetry.space_group_name_H-M   'P 1'
#
loop_
_entity.id
_entity.type
_entity.pdbx_description
1 polymer ?
#
loop_
_entity_poly.entity_id
_entity_poly.type
_entity_poly.pdbx_seq_one_letter_code
_entity_poly.pdbx_strand_id
1 'polypeptide(L)'
;MAKIVRTPSHLGNCSVAIAFWLWQPLLSSGLGPESATYAMIDGHEIGPKFLAHITENRKRVIGFMVESLQAYMASISNLDKCVAVLSKLQRLGIAHGNLTRDSFLVVDSRGRAYLHGFQISYTTRDQGVLEKELASVENILKQSEETLRAPFREKLRTLSIVLEGRAIKFFVHGTTWTDC
;
A
#
# COMPACT_ATOMS: atom_id res chain seq x y z
N MET A 1 19.00 5.74 13.63
CA MET A 1 19.15 4.50 12.83
C MET A 1 17.77 3.89 12.59
N ALA A 2 17.45 3.50 11.35
CA ALA A 2 16.17 2.88 11.01
C ALA A 2 16.15 1.39 11.41
N LYS A 3 15.06 0.92 12.00
CA LYS A 3 14.89 -0.47 12.44
C LYS A 3 13.51 -1.00 12.06
N ILE A 4 13.48 -2.24 11.56
CA ILE A 4 12.25 -3.00 11.33
C ILE A 4 11.74 -3.53 12.67
N VAL A 5 10.48 -3.25 12.98
CA VAL A 5 9.77 -3.78 14.13
C VAL A 5 8.64 -4.67 13.61
N ARG A 6 8.81 -5.99 13.80
CA ARG A 6 7.85 -7.00 13.35
C ARG A 6 6.59 -6.97 14.20
N THR A 7 5.44 -7.19 13.59
CA THR A 7 4.20 -7.40 14.34
C THR A 7 4.26 -8.74 15.09
N PRO A 8 3.79 -8.83 16.36
CA PRO A 8 3.98 -10.02 17.20
C PRO A 8 3.23 -11.28 16.74
N SER A 9 2.19 -11.15 15.90
CA SER A 9 1.17 -12.19 15.74
C SER A 9 1.39 -13.19 14.60
N HIS A 10 2.17 -12.93 13.55
CA HIS A 10 2.29 -13.91 12.44
C HIS A 10 3.64 -13.89 11.71
N LEU A 11 4.45 -14.94 11.88
CA LEU A 11 5.47 -15.30 10.90
C LEU A 11 4.79 -16.05 9.75
N GLY A 12 4.47 -15.34 8.67
CA GLY A 12 4.21 -16.02 7.39
C GLY A 12 5.53 -16.32 6.68
N ASN A 13 5.58 -17.42 5.94
CA ASN A 13 6.58 -17.65 4.90
C ASN A 13 6.32 -16.67 3.74
N CYS A 14 6.63 -15.38 3.91
CA CYS A 14 6.69 -14.43 2.81
C CYS A 14 8.08 -14.52 2.19
N SER A 15 8.17 -15.04 0.96
CA SER A 15 9.43 -15.17 0.22
C SER A 15 10.03 -13.81 -0.14
N VAL A 16 9.18 -12.80 -0.35
CA VAL A 16 9.57 -11.44 -0.75
C VAL A 16 8.70 -10.40 -0.06
N ALA A 17 9.34 -9.34 0.45
CA ALA A 17 8.70 -8.18 1.06
C ALA A 17 9.05 -6.90 0.28
N ILE A 18 8.10 -5.97 0.22
CA ILE A 18 8.29 -4.60 -0.25
C ILE A 18 8.29 -3.68 0.96
N ALA A 19 9.27 -2.78 1.02
CA ALA A 19 9.41 -1.79 2.06
C ALA A 19 9.18 -0.38 1.49
N PHE A 20 8.35 0.42 2.17
CA PHE A 20 8.12 1.83 1.88
C PHE A 20 8.57 2.65 3.07
N TRP A 21 9.47 3.61 2.88
CA TRP A 21 9.84 4.55 3.94
C TRP A 21 10.18 5.91 3.34
N LEU A 22 9.87 6.95 4.10
CA LEU A 22 10.29 8.31 3.79
C LEU A 22 10.93 8.89 5.04
N TRP A 23 12.25 9.08 4.99
CA TRP A 23 12.97 9.73 6.06
C TRP A 23 13.13 11.21 5.73
N GLN A 24 12.30 12.04 6.36
CA GLN A 24 12.42 13.49 6.31
C GLN A 24 12.36 14.05 7.74
N PRO A 25 13.36 14.83 8.19
CA PRO A 25 13.41 15.34 9.57
C PRO A 25 12.19 16.19 9.95
N LEU A 26 11.66 16.98 9.01
CA LEU A 26 10.56 17.92 9.23
C LEU A 26 9.17 17.34 8.96
N LEU A 27 9.09 16.14 8.37
CA LEU A 27 7.81 15.48 8.13
C LEU A 27 7.46 14.64 9.37
N SER A 28 6.57 15.17 10.21
CA SER A 28 6.23 14.59 11.51
C SER A 28 5.56 13.22 11.39
N SER A 29 4.75 13.02 10.36
CA SER A 29 3.95 11.81 10.17
C SER A 29 4.48 10.86 9.10
N GLY A 30 5.28 11.31 8.13
CA GLY A 30 5.87 10.45 7.09
C GLY A 30 4.85 9.52 6.44
N LEU A 31 5.17 8.22 6.37
CA LEU A 31 4.26 7.12 6.00
C LEU A 31 3.59 6.46 7.23
N GLY A 32 3.58 7.15 8.37
CA GLY A 32 2.95 6.70 9.61
C GLY A 32 1.45 6.49 9.49
N PRO A 33 0.67 7.41 8.88
CA PRO A 33 -0.76 7.20 8.63
C PRO A 33 -1.05 5.94 7.81
N GLU A 34 -0.39 5.78 6.65
CA GLU A 34 -0.55 4.58 5.83
C GLU A 34 -0.13 3.31 6.59
N SER A 35 1.00 3.36 7.30
CA SER A 35 1.45 2.24 8.13
C SER A 35 0.45 1.86 9.22
N ALA A 36 -0.25 2.84 9.81
CA ALA A 36 -1.27 2.61 10.81
C ALA A 36 -2.52 1.97 10.17
N THR A 37 -2.94 2.43 9.00
CA THR A 37 -4.05 1.81 8.27
C THR A 37 -3.75 0.36 7.91
N TYR A 38 -2.53 0.05 7.44
CA TYR A 38 -2.13 -1.34 7.19
C TYR A 38 -2.21 -2.22 8.44
N ALA A 39 -1.82 -1.70 9.60
CA ALA A 39 -1.96 -2.41 10.85
C ALA A 39 -3.44 -2.63 11.26
N MET A 40 -4.32 -1.67 10.97
CA MET A 40 -5.76 -1.78 11.23
C MET A 40 -6.46 -2.81 10.34
N ILE A 41 -6.02 -2.96 9.09
CA ILE A 41 -6.62 -3.89 8.12
C ILE A 41 -5.92 -5.25 8.07
N ASP A 42 -4.90 -5.47 8.90
CA ASP A 42 -4.16 -6.74 8.94
C ASP A 42 -5.11 -7.90 9.28
N GLY A 43 -4.97 -9.02 8.56
CA GLY A 43 -5.86 -10.17 8.69
C GLY A 43 -7.25 -10.03 8.05
N HIS A 44 -7.63 -8.88 7.49
CA HIS A 44 -8.93 -8.68 6.83
C HIS A 44 -8.94 -8.93 5.33
N GLU A 45 -7.77 -9.28 4.75
CA GLU A 45 -7.58 -9.51 3.32
C GLU A 45 -8.02 -8.30 2.46
N ILE A 46 -7.76 -7.08 2.96
CA ILE A 46 -8.07 -5.82 2.27
C ILE A 46 -6.86 -5.34 1.48
N GLY A 47 -5.67 -5.32 2.10
CA GLY A 47 -4.41 -4.98 1.46
C GLY A 47 -3.45 -6.16 1.41
N PRO A 48 -2.28 -5.99 0.75
CA PRO A 48 -1.16 -6.89 0.92
C PRO A 48 -0.88 -7.17 2.41
N LYS A 49 -0.51 -8.40 2.76
CA LYS A 49 -0.20 -8.78 4.13
C LYS A 49 0.80 -7.81 4.76
N PHE A 50 0.42 -7.24 5.91
CA PHE A 50 1.28 -6.35 6.68
C PHE A 50 2.35 -7.17 7.42
N LEU A 51 3.61 -6.72 7.35
CA LEU A 51 4.75 -7.46 7.92
C LEU A 51 5.39 -6.75 9.10
N ALA A 52 5.56 -5.42 8.99
CA ALA A 52 6.29 -4.66 9.99
C ALA A 52 6.12 -3.14 9.83
N HIS A 53 6.30 -2.44 10.95
CA HIS A 53 6.61 -1.02 10.94
C HIS A 53 8.11 -0.80 10.71
N ILE A 54 8.47 0.26 10.00
CA ILE A 54 9.83 0.78 9.92
C ILE A 54 9.89 2.00 10.83
N THR A 55 10.77 1.96 11.84
CA THR A 55 10.87 3.01 12.84
C THR A 55 12.24 3.66 12.86
N GLU A 56 12.28 4.96 13.10
CA GLU A 56 13.48 5.65 13.54
C GLU A 56 13.56 5.58 15.07
N ASN A 57 14.70 5.08 15.57
CA ASN A 57 15.02 5.02 17.00
C ASN A 57 13.91 4.34 17.85
N ARG A 58 13.15 3.42 17.26
CA ARG A 58 12.01 2.70 17.87
C ARG A 58 10.84 3.58 18.33
N LYS A 59 10.84 4.87 17.99
CA LYS A 59 9.82 5.83 18.46
C LYS A 59 8.95 6.33 17.32
N ARG A 60 9.57 6.84 16.25
CA ARG A 60 8.86 7.44 15.12
C ARG A 60 8.69 6.39 14.01
N VAL A 61 7.45 6.12 13.59
CA VAL A 61 7.21 5.33 12.38
C VAL A 61 7.56 6.18 11.17
N ILE A 62 8.47 5.69 10.34
CA ILE A 62 8.94 6.36 9.11
C ILE A 62 8.57 5.58 7.85
N GLY A 63 7.93 4.41 8.00
CA GLY A 63 7.63 3.51 6.91
C GLY A 63 7.00 2.20 7.37
N PHE A 64 6.81 1.29 6.42
CA PHE A 64 6.20 -0.01 6.63
C PHE A 64 6.70 -1.05 5.62
N MET A 65 6.39 -2.31 5.91
CA MET A 65 6.66 -3.45 5.03
C MET A 65 5.41 -4.28 4.81
N VAL A 66 5.22 -4.73 3.57
CA VAL A 66 4.14 -5.62 3.16
C VAL A 66 4.66 -6.77 2.31
N GLU A 67 3.87 -7.83 2.16
CA GLU A 67 4.17 -8.89 1.18
C GLU A 67 4.26 -8.32 -0.24
N SER A 68 5.13 -8.89 -1.07
CA SER A 68 5.10 -8.64 -2.50
C SER A 68 3.99 -9.49 -3.14
N LEU A 69 3.15 -8.84 -3.96
CA LEU A 69 2.12 -9.50 -4.74
C LEU A 69 2.49 -9.48 -6.22
N GLN A 70 2.29 -10.61 -6.90
CA GLN A 70 2.23 -10.64 -8.36
C GLN A 70 0.84 -10.13 -8.78
N ALA A 71 0.71 -8.80 -8.84
CA ALA A 71 -0.54 -8.12 -9.15
C ALA A 71 -0.46 -7.31 -10.45
N TYR A 72 -1.61 -7.05 -11.04
CA TYR A 72 -1.77 -6.09 -12.13
C TYR A 72 -2.80 -5.02 -11.77
N MET A 73 -2.78 -3.92 -12.51
CA MET A 73 -3.72 -2.80 -12.33
C MET A 73 -5.13 -3.23 -12.74
N ALA A 74 -6.13 -2.90 -11.91
CA ALA A 74 -7.52 -3.23 -12.22
C ALA A 74 -8.01 -2.57 -13.51
N SER A 75 -8.87 -3.27 -14.25
CA SER A 75 -9.69 -2.74 -15.35
C SER A 75 -11.18 -2.86 -15.03
N ILE A 76 -12.06 -2.39 -15.92
CA ILE A 76 -13.51 -2.48 -15.72
C ILE A 76 -14.00 -3.93 -15.54
N SER A 77 -13.33 -4.90 -16.16
CA SER A 77 -13.59 -6.33 -15.97
C SER A 77 -13.36 -6.84 -14.53
N ASN A 78 -12.71 -6.05 -13.69
CA ASN A 78 -12.46 -6.38 -12.28
C ASN A 78 -13.42 -5.68 -11.32
N LEU A 79 -14.46 -5.00 -11.81
CA LEU A 79 -15.39 -4.21 -11.02
C LEU A 79 -15.87 -4.94 -9.76
N ASP A 80 -16.34 -6.18 -9.89
CA ASP A 80 -16.84 -6.97 -8.76
C ASP A 80 -15.78 -7.20 -7.67
N LYS A 81 -14.53 -7.46 -8.08
CA LYS A 81 -13.40 -7.66 -7.14
C LYS A 81 -13.07 -6.35 -6.43
N CYS A 82 -13.06 -5.23 -7.16
CA CYS A 82 -12.77 -3.89 -6.63
C CYS A 82 -13.85 -3.42 -5.65
N VAL A 83 -15.13 -3.59 -6.01
CA VAL A 83 -16.27 -3.31 -5.13
C VAL A 83 -16.18 -4.18 -3.87
N ALA A 84 -15.93 -5.48 -4.01
CA ALA A 84 -15.86 -6.39 -2.87
C ALA A 84 -14.76 -6.01 -1.85
N VAL A 85 -13.56 -5.64 -2.32
CA VAL A 85 -12.46 -5.24 -1.42
C VAL A 85 -12.71 -3.89 -0.78
N LEU A 86 -13.30 -2.93 -1.52
CA LEU A 86 -13.65 -1.63 -0.96
C LEU A 86 -14.76 -1.77 0.09
N SER A 87 -15.79 -2.58 -0.18
CA SER A 87 -16.82 -2.86 0.82
C SER A 87 -16.26 -3.53 2.08
N LYS A 88 -15.20 -4.34 1.99
CA LYS A 88 -14.49 -4.86 3.18
C LYS A 88 -13.88 -3.72 4.01
N LEU A 89 -13.22 -2.76 3.36
CA LEU A 89 -12.66 -1.58 4.03
C LEU A 89 -13.74 -0.75 4.71
N GLN A 90 -14.85 -0.51 4.02
CA GLN A 90 -15.96 0.30 4.54
C GLN A 90 -16.67 -0.35 5.73
N ARG A 91 -16.73 -1.69 5.78
CA ARG A 91 -17.24 -2.42 6.97
C ARG A 91 -16.38 -2.21 8.22
N LEU A 92 -15.13 -1.82 8.08
CA LEU A 92 -14.27 -1.41 9.21
C LEU A 92 -14.47 0.07 9.58
N GLY A 93 -15.37 0.78 8.90
CA GLY A 93 -15.57 2.21 9.09
C GLY A 93 -14.40 3.04 8.59
N ILE A 94 -13.71 2.61 7.53
CA ILE A 94 -12.57 3.31 6.94
C ILE A 94 -12.94 3.76 5.52
N ALA A 95 -12.74 5.05 5.24
CA ALA A 95 -12.74 5.59 3.88
C ALA A 95 -11.30 5.57 3.34
N HIS A 96 -11.12 5.19 2.07
CA HIS A 96 -9.80 5.23 1.43
C HIS A 96 -9.32 6.69 1.27
N GLY A 97 -10.23 7.58 0.88
CA GLY A 97 -10.07 9.03 0.89
C GLY A 97 -9.57 9.63 -0.42
N ASN A 98 -8.83 8.88 -1.24
CA ASN A 98 -8.45 9.29 -2.59
C ASN A 98 -8.29 8.06 -3.48
N LEU A 99 -9.42 7.43 -3.75
CA LEU A 99 -9.48 6.23 -4.55
C LEU A 99 -9.15 6.55 -6.01
N THR A 100 -8.16 5.85 -6.54
CA THR A 100 -7.79 5.87 -7.96
C THR A 100 -7.77 4.44 -8.46
N ARG A 101 -7.69 4.24 -9.78
CA ARG A 101 -7.56 2.87 -10.30
C ARG A 101 -6.31 2.19 -9.78
N ASP A 102 -5.22 2.93 -9.70
CA ASP A 102 -3.94 2.37 -9.28
C ASP A 102 -4.02 1.87 -7.84
N SER A 103 -4.95 2.37 -7.01
CA SER A 103 -5.24 1.87 -5.66
C SER A 103 -5.69 0.40 -5.63
N PHE A 104 -6.13 -0.19 -6.75
CA PHE A 104 -6.58 -1.56 -6.85
C PHE A 104 -5.52 -2.48 -7.49
N LEU A 105 -5.07 -3.46 -6.71
CA LEU A 105 -4.14 -4.50 -7.13
C LEU A 105 -4.87 -5.82 -7.32
N VAL A 106 -4.98 -6.30 -8.55
CA VAL A 106 -5.66 -7.57 -8.85
C VAL A 106 -4.65 -8.71 -8.88
N VAL A 107 -4.93 -9.78 -8.14
CA VAL A 107 -4.09 -10.98 -8.07
C VAL A 107 -4.88 -12.16 -8.60
N ASP A 108 -4.63 -12.55 -9.85
CA ASP A 108 -5.39 -13.61 -10.53
C ASP A 108 -5.25 -14.97 -9.86
N SER A 109 -4.04 -15.32 -9.41
CA SER A 109 -3.78 -16.57 -8.69
C SER A 109 -4.57 -16.69 -7.38
N ARG A 110 -5.01 -15.56 -6.82
CA ARG A 110 -5.83 -15.49 -5.60
C ARG A 110 -7.29 -15.11 -5.90
N GLY A 111 -7.65 -14.90 -7.17
CA GLY A 111 -9.00 -14.58 -7.64
C GLY A 111 -9.58 -13.27 -7.11
N ARG A 112 -8.77 -12.33 -6.61
CA ARG A 112 -9.26 -11.18 -5.82
C ARG A 112 -8.47 -9.89 -6.04
N ALA A 113 -9.02 -8.78 -5.57
CA ALA A 113 -8.34 -7.48 -5.52
C ALA A 113 -7.89 -7.14 -4.10
N TYR A 114 -6.86 -6.30 -4.01
CA TYR A 114 -6.32 -5.69 -2.80
C TYR A 114 -6.24 -4.18 -2.97
N LEU A 115 -6.33 -3.44 -1.87
CA LEU A 115 -6.17 -2.00 -1.80
C LEU A 115 -4.77 -1.63 -1.29
N HIS A 116 -4.23 -0.52 -1.79
CA HIS A 116 -3.03 0.14 -1.27
C HIS A 116 -3.15 1.66 -1.37
N GLY A 117 -2.11 2.39 -0.92
CA GLY A 117 -2.09 3.86 -0.98
C GLY A 117 -2.98 4.49 0.09
N PHE A 118 -2.90 4.01 1.34
CA PHE A 118 -3.77 4.44 2.44
C PHE A 118 -3.31 5.75 3.12
N GLN A 119 -2.45 6.52 2.48
CA GLN A 119 -1.78 7.68 3.10
C GLN A 119 -2.74 8.74 3.63
N ILE A 120 -3.92 8.86 3.01
CA ILE A 120 -4.95 9.80 3.44
C ILE A 120 -6.25 9.11 3.86
N SER A 121 -6.20 7.80 4.11
CA SER A 121 -7.35 7.06 4.62
C SER A 121 -7.66 7.47 6.04
N TYR A 122 -8.94 7.43 6.40
CA TYR A 122 -9.41 7.86 7.71
C TYR A 122 -10.64 7.08 8.13
N THR A 123 -10.82 6.95 9.45
CA THR A 123 -12.02 6.34 10.01
C THR A 123 -13.20 7.30 9.93
N THR A 124 -14.35 6.82 9.49
CA THR A 124 -15.59 7.61 9.42
C THR A 124 -16.81 6.73 9.67
N ARG A 125 -17.88 7.35 10.18
CA ARG A 125 -19.23 6.76 10.26
C ARG A 125 -20.21 7.43 9.30
N ASP A 126 -19.73 8.37 8.50
CA ASP A 126 -20.53 9.04 7.49
C ASP A 126 -20.78 8.07 6.33
N GLN A 127 -21.98 7.52 6.32
CA GLN A 127 -22.41 6.57 5.31
C GLN A 127 -22.45 7.20 3.90
N GLY A 128 -22.73 8.50 3.79
CA GLY A 128 -22.73 9.19 2.51
C GLY A 128 -21.33 9.28 1.89
N VAL A 129 -20.29 9.44 2.71
CA VAL A 129 -18.89 9.37 2.26
C VAL A 129 -18.54 7.98 1.72
N LEU A 130 -18.90 6.93 2.46
CA LEU A 130 -18.59 5.54 2.08
C LEU A 130 -19.37 5.15 0.80
N GLU A 131 -20.66 5.47 0.73
CA GLU A 131 -21.48 5.17 -0.45
C GLU A 131 -20.99 5.92 -1.69
N LYS A 132 -20.62 7.19 -1.53
CA LYS A 132 -20.05 7.98 -2.64
C LYS A 132 -18.73 7.38 -3.14
N GLU A 133 -17.86 6.95 -2.22
CA GLU A 133 -16.60 6.28 -2.58
C GLU A 133 -16.86 4.96 -3.31
N LEU A 134 -17.83 4.16 -2.85
CA LEU A 134 -18.20 2.90 -3.49
C LEU A 134 -18.79 3.12 -4.90
N ALA A 135 -19.70 4.09 -5.04
CA ALA A 135 -20.32 4.44 -6.33
C ALA A 135 -19.31 5.00 -7.35
N SER A 136 -18.16 5.52 -6.89
CA SER A 136 -17.12 6.06 -7.77
C SER A 136 -16.28 4.99 -8.48
N VAL A 137 -16.28 3.74 -7.97
CA VAL A 137 -15.39 2.66 -8.44
C VAL A 137 -15.55 2.41 -9.95
N GLU A 138 -16.78 2.30 -10.44
CA GLU A 138 -17.02 2.00 -11.86
C GLU A 138 -16.44 3.08 -12.77
N ASN A 139 -16.64 4.35 -12.42
CA ASN A 139 -16.11 5.49 -13.18
C ASN A 139 -14.58 5.54 -13.14
N ILE A 140 -13.98 5.29 -11.97
CA ILE A 140 -12.53 5.24 -11.79
C ILE A 140 -11.90 4.17 -12.70
N LEU A 141 -12.53 2.99 -12.80
CA LEU A 141 -12.03 1.91 -13.65
C LEU A 141 -12.18 2.26 -15.15
N LYS A 142 -13.28 2.90 -15.54
CA LYS A 142 -13.54 3.33 -16.94
C LYS A 142 -12.60 4.44 -17.42
N GLN A 143 -12.39 5.50 -16.63
CA GLN A 143 -11.57 6.66 -17.01
C GLN A 143 -10.12 6.30 -17.37
N SER A 144 -9.62 5.21 -16.79
CA SER A 144 -8.28 4.72 -17.08
C SER A 144 -8.14 4.08 -18.45
N GLU A 145 -9.19 3.44 -18.98
CA GLU A 145 -9.14 2.82 -20.31
C GLU A 145 -9.08 3.91 -21.40
N GLU A 146 -9.69 5.06 -21.15
CA GLU A 146 -9.61 6.24 -22.01
C GLU A 146 -8.26 6.96 -21.88
N THR A 147 -7.73 7.09 -20.65
CA THR A 147 -6.42 7.72 -20.41
C THR A 147 -5.26 6.86 -20.95
N LEU A 148 -5.40 5.52 -20.94
CA LEU A 148 -4.44 4.58 -21.52
C LEU A 148 -4.41 4.59 -23.06
N ARG A 149 -5.38 5.22 -23.73
CA ARG A 149 -5.35 5.45 -25.19
C ARG A 149 -4.49 6.66 -25.58
N ALA A 150 -3.98 7.45 -24.63
CA ALA A 150 -3.07 8.56 -24.91
C ALA A 150 -1.58 8.12 -24.81
N PRO A 151 -0.70 8.58 -25.73
CA PRO A 151 0.69 8.15 -25.77
C PRO A 151 1.52 8.97 -24.77
N PHE A 152 1.51 8.58 -23.49
CA PHE A 152 2.51 9.10 -22.54
C PHE A 152 2.81 8.11 -21.43
N ARG A 153 3.76 7.20 -21.70
CA ARG A 153 4.38 6.33 -20.70
C ARG A 153 5.74 6.90 -20.33
N GLU A 154 5.79 7.78 -19.34
CA GLU A 154 7.02 7.95 -18.57
C GLU A 154 6.78 8.43 -17.15
N LYS A 155 7.60 7.87 -16.24
CA LYS A 155 7.86 8.23 -14.84
C LYS A 155 6.81 7.89 -13.79
N LEU A 156 6.98 6.71 -13.20
CA LEU A 156 7.15 6.59 -11.75
C LEU A 156 8.29 5.61 -11.47
N ARG A 157 9.48 6.14 -11.16
CA ARG A 157 10.59 5.35 -10.60
C ARG A 157 10.32 5.16 -9.11
N THR A 158 9.58 4.12 -8.77
CA THR A 158 9.41 3.70 -7.37
C THR A 158 10.65 2.91 -6.96
N LEU A 159 11.40 3.43 -5.98
CA LEU A 159 12.45 2.66 -5.29
C LEU A 159 11.78 1.45 -4.61
N SER A 160 11.89 0.29 -5.25
CA SER A 160 11.42 -0.98 -4.70
C SER A 160 12.65 -1.77 -4.27
N ILE A 161 12.85 -1.93 -2.96
CA ILE A 161 13.82 -2.91 -2.45
C ILE A 161 13.10 -4.25 -2.37
N VAL A 162 13.55 -5.20 -3.20
CA VAL A 162 13.19 -6.61 -3.12
C VAL A 162 14.08 -7.23 -2.04
N LEU A 163 13.48 -7.62 -0.91
CA LEU A 163 14.19 -8.37 0.13
C LEU A 163 14.10 -9.87 -0.16
N GLU A 164 15.13 -10.43 -0.79
CA GLU A 164 15.33 -11.88 -0.83
C GLU A 164 16.25 -12.32 0.32
N GLY A 165 15.80 -13.31 1.07
CA GLY A 165 16.65 -14.20 1.89
C GLY A 165 17.82 -13.55 2.64
N ARG A 166 17.55 -13.06 3.87
CA ARG A 166 18.53 -12.88 4.97
C ARG A 166 19.53 -11.72 4.92
N ALA A 167 19.45 -10.77 4.00
CA ALA A 167 20.19 -9.50 4.16
C ALA A 167 19.44 -8.32 3.55
N ILE A 168 19.23 -7.27 4.34
CA ILE A 168 18.78 -5.96 3.83
C ILE A 168 20.04 -5.28 3.30
N LYS A 169 20.28 -5.37 2.00
CA LYS A 169 21.28 -4.50 1.35
C LYS A 169 20.61 -3.15 1.09
N PHE A 170 21.01 -2.15 1.86
CA PHE A 170 20.65 -0.76 1.64
C PHE A 170 21.42 -0.25 0.42
N PHE A 171 20.73 0.06 -0.68
CA PHE A 171 21.31 0.85 -1.76
C PHE A 171 20.87 2.30 -1.56
N VAL A 172 21.72 3.07 -0.87
CA VAL A 172 21.62 4.54 -0.90
C VAL A 172 22.43 4.99 -2.11
N HIS A 173 21.76 5.28 -3.24
CA HIS A 173 22.39 6.04 -4.30
C HIS A 173 22.35 7.51 -3.91
N GLY A 174 23.51 8.07 -3.55
CA GLY A 174 23.66 9.49 -3.31
C GLY A 174 24.15 9.84 -1.91
N THR A 175 25.25 9.22 -1.46
CA THR A 175 26.37 9.91 -0.82
C THR A 175 27.51 8.91 -0.72
N THR A 176 28.61 9.24 -1.39
CA THR A 176 29.92 8.67 -1.08
C THR A 176 30.16 8.74 0.43
N TRP A 177 30.77 7.73 1.05
CA TRP A 177 32.08 7.86 1.70
C TRP A 177 32.48 6.57 2.44
N THR A 178 33.81 6.48 2.51
CA THR A 178 34.78 5.44 2.88
C THR A 178 34.53 4.65 4.16
N ASP A 179 34.97 3.39 4.08
CA ASP A 179 35.09 2.40 5.15
C ASP A 179 35.84 2.91 6.38
N CYS A 180 35.29 2.60 7.56
CA CYS A 180 35.98 2.32 8.82
C CYS A 180 35.13 1.33 9.63
#